data_AF-A0A9Q3M9M0-F1
#
_entry.id   AF-A0A9Q3M9M0-F1
#
_cell.length_a   1.000
_cell.length_b   1.000
_cell.length_c   1.000
_cell.angle_alpha   90.00
_cell.angle_beta   90.00
_cell.angle_gamma   90.00
#
_symmetry.space_group_name_H-M   'P 1'
#
loop_
_entity.id
_entity.type
_entity.pdbx_description
1 polymer ?
#
loop_
_entity_poly.entity_id
_entity_poly.type
_entity_poly.pdbx_seq_one_letter_code
_entity_poly.pdbx_strand_id
1 'polypeptide(L)'
;MTKEIIIGDVEDSFDEVPPPDTTDPDEFFAKNAFRIIYQTNNFFLTQIHELVTKGEVLNIRPEYQRRLVWSTAQKSRLIESLLLNIPIPPVFFYESSAARYEVMDGQQRLNCIREFIAGDFALTGLQVLKPLNGIRFSRCPPRIKRALERSSVSAIILLLESDTGDAADRLSMRDIRRFIFDRLNTGGKKLNAQEIRNALNPGFFNQAIITISRSRLFTEIFDIPAYIETDPNDYYENPVRQKNALYSSMGDCQLVLRYFALKEDSNIRGSMKSMLDRAMERQMTEAEANQAVNDYLARLSFLYNLFDEEPFQLLPDEKNRVRVSAAIYDASMVAIDKLWHSRAGIEHNKPVVLQRMQTALSSPDDLITLTGQGNTAQAVRDRINLMERVFTPA
;
A
#
# COMPACT_ATOMS: atom_id res chain seq x y z
N MET A 1 13.30 8.59 -20.59
CA MET A 1 13.39 7.11 -20.56
C MET A 1 12.94 6.68 -19.18
N THR A 2 12.09 5.67 -19.04
CA THR A 2 11.58 5.21 -17.73
C THR A 2 12.66 4.39 -17.04
N LYS A 3 13.09 4.77 -15.83
CA LYS A 3 14.05 4.00 -15.03
C LYS A 3 13.42 2.69 -14.56
N GLU A 4 14.15 1.59 -14.71
CA GLU A 4 13.75 0.29 -14.19
C GLU A 4 14.15 0.21 -12.71
N ILE A 5 13.19 -0.11 -11.84
CA ILE A 5 13.38 -0.20 -10.39
C ILE A 5 13.39 -1.68 -10.00
N ILE A 6 14.49 -2.14 -9.42
CA ILE A 6 14.64 -3.53 -8.98
C ILE A 6 14.27 -3.61 -7.49
N ILE A 7 13.10 -4.19 -7.20
CA ILE A 7 12.69 -4.58 -5.85
C ILE A 7 12.89 -6.09 -5.74
N GLY A 8 13.79 -6.56 -4.88
CA GLY A 8 13.98 -7.99 -4.64
C GLY A 8 12.69 -8.62 -4.10
N ASP A 9 12.23 -9.69 -4.73
CA ASP A 9 10.97 -10.35 -4.39
C ASP A 9 10.95 -10.82 -2.93
N VAL A 10 9.82 -10.56 -2.28
CA VAL A 10 9.53 -11.02 -0.92
C VAL A 10 8.76 -12.33 -1.07
N GLU A 11 9.44 -13.46 -0.95
CA GLU A 11 8.79 -14.77 -1.02
C GLU A 11 7.68 -14.90 0.04
N ASP A 12 6.53 -15.40 -0.39
CA ASP A 12 5.45 -15.83 0.49
C ASP A 12 5.74 -17.25 1.00
N SER A 13 6.21 -17.37 2.24
CA SER A 13 6.25 -18.65 2.94
C SER A 13 4.82 -19.03 3.37
N PHE A 14 4.21 -19.98 2.69
CA PHE A 14 2.96 -20.61 3.11
C PHE A 14 3.24 -21.92 3.85
N ASP A 15 2.47 -22.08 4.93
CA ASP A 15 2.00 -23.34 5.52
C ASP A 15 2.99 -24.21 6.31
N GLU A 16 3.41 -23.71 7.49
CA GLU A 16 3.65 -24.64 8.61
C GLU A 16 2.29 -25.11 9.15
N VAL A 17 2.03 -26.41 9.02
CA VAL A 17 0.87 -27.04 9.67
C VAL A 17 1.14 -27.07 11.17
N PRO A 18 0.30 -26.42 12.01
CA PRO A 18 0.52 -26.44 13.44
C PRO A 18 0.44 -27.87 13.98
N PRO A 19 1.21 -28.20 15.04
CA PRO A 19 1.17 -29.52 15.64
C PRO A 19 -0.25 -29.83 16.15
N PRO A 20 -0.62 -31.13 16.20
CA PRO A 20 -1.96 -31.53 16.65
C PRO A 20 -2.19 -31.07 18.09
N ASP A 21 -3.25 -30.26 18.27
CA ASP A 21 -3.73 -29.82 19.57
C ASP A 21 -4.50 -30.98 20.23
N THR A 22 -4.12 -31.32 21.46
CA THR A 22 -4.74 -32.39 22.25
C THR A 22 -5.91 -31.89 23.11
N THR A 23 -6.24 -30.61 23.05
CA THR A 23 -7.36 -30.01 23.79
C THR A 23 -8.69 -30.54 23.26
N ASP A 24 -9.65 -30.83 24.16
CA ASP A 24 -11.00 -31.20 23.78
C ASP A 24 -11.64 -30.07 22.95
N PRO A 25 -12.02 -30.32 21.68
CA PRO A 25 -12.61 -29.29 20.83
C PRO A 25 -13.89 -28.67 21.39
N ASP A 26 -14.71 -29.43 22.11
CA ASP A 26 -15.99 -28.94 22.64
C ASP A 26 -15.76 -28.02 23.85
N GLU A 27 -14.85 -28.42 24.75
CA GLU A 27 -14.44 -27.58 25.88
C GLU A 27 -13.69 -26.33 25.42
N PHE A 28 -12.83 -26.46 24.41
CA PHE A 28 -12.11 -25.33 23.81
C PHE A 28 -13.09 -24.34 23.17
N PHE A 29 -14.05 -24.81 22.38
CA PHE A 29 -15.05 -23.95 21.76
C PHE A 29 -15.94 -23.29 22.81
N ALA A 30 -16.40 -24.01 23.83
CA ALA A 30 -17.24 -23.46 24.90
C ALA A 30 -16.53 -22.34 25.69
N LYS A 31 -15.21 -22.47 25.93
CA LYS A 31 -14.41 -21.46 26.65
C LYS A 31 -13.93 -20.31 25.78
N ASN A 32 -13.70 -20.55 24.48
CA ASN A 32 -13.06 -19.60 23.55
C ASN A 32 -13.95 -19.15 22.39
N ALA A 33 -15.28 -19.31 22.49
CA ALA A 33 -16.22 -18.88 21.44
C ALA A 33 -16.20 -17.36 21.25
N PHE A 34 -15.29 -16.88 20.40
CA PHE A 34 -15.30 -15.53 19.89
C PHE A 34 -16.37 -15.42 18.79
N ARG A 35 -17.36 -14.54 18.98
CA ARG A 35 -18.44 -14.30 18.01
C ARG A 35 -18.32 -12.90 17.45
N ILE A 36 -18.24 -12.80 16.13
CA ILE A 36 -18.27 -11.53 15.42
C ILE A 36 -19.73 -11.06 15.38
N ILE A 37 -20.00 -9.87 15.93
CA ILE A 37 -21.31 -9.25 15.82
C ILE A 37 -21.35 -8.47 14.50
N TYR A 38 -22.33 -8.77 13.67
CA TYR A 38 -22.52 -8.09 12.40
C TYR A 38 -24.00 -7.80 12.11
N GLN A 39 -24.23 -6.80 11.28
CA GLN A 39 -25.53 -6.50 10.70
C GLN A 39 -25.46 -6.66 9.19
N THR A 40 -26.61 -6.94 8.58
CA THR A 40 -26.75 -6.96 7.12
C THR A 40 -27.65 -5.83 6.69
N ASN A 41 -27.31 -5.19 5.57
CA ASN A 41 -28.11 -4.14 4.98
C ASN A 41 -28.10 -4.26 3.45
N ASN A 42 -29.08 -3.67 2.78
CA ASN A 42 -29.09 -3.53 1.33
C ASN A 42 -29.16 -2.05 0.99
N PHE A 43 -28.13 -1.55 0.31
CA PHE A 43 -28.09 -0.16 -0.12
C PHE A 43 -28.46 -0.06 -1.59
N PHE A 44 -29.43 0.80 -1.92
CA PHE A 44 -29.70 1.13 -3.30
C PHE A 44 -28.50 1.83 -3.93
N LEU A 45 -28.35 1.66 -5.23
CA LEU A 45 -27.27 2.27 -6.00
C LEU A 45 -27.18 3.80 -5.81
N THR A 46 -28.33 4.47 -5.72
CA THR A 46 -28.41 5.91 -5.45
C THR A 46 -27.96 6.28 -4.04
N GLN A 47 -28.29 5.46 -3.04
CA GLN A 47 -27.80 5.64 -1.67
C GLN A 47 -26.29 5.42 -1.58
N ILE A 48 -25.76 4.43 -2.30
CA ILE A 48 -24.30 4.21 -2.39
C ILE A 48 -23.63 5.45 -2.99
N HIS A 49 -24.16 5.98 -4.10
CA HIS A 49 -23.63 7.21 -4.68
C HIS A 49 -23.64 8.36 -3.66
N GLU A 50 -24.72 8.55 -2.91
CA GLU A 50 -24.79 9.60 -1.89
C GLU A 50 -23.81 9.38 -0.73
N LEU A 51 -23.77 8.17 -0.15
CA LEU A 51 -22.87 7.81 0.95
C LEU A 51 -21.41 8.05 0.58
N VAL A 52 -21.04 7.64 -0.64
CA VAL A 52 -19.67 7.75 -1.14
C VAL A 52 -19.32 9.20 -1.49
N THR A 53 -20.22 9.93 -2.15
CA THR A 53 -19.96 11.32 -2.57
C THR A 53 -19.92 12.28 -1.40
N LYS A 54 -20.77 12.09 -0.38
CA LYS A 54 -20.73 12.94 0.83
C LYS A 54 -19.56 12.63 1.74
N GLY A 55 -19.16 11.35 1.85
CA GLY A 55 -18.02 10.92 2.67
C GLY A 55 -18.18 11.10 4.18
N GLU A 56 -19.29 11.69 4.66
CA GLU A 56 -19.55 11.91 6.09
C GLU A 56 -19.79 10.60 6.85
N VAL A 57 -20.58 9.70 6.28
CA VAL A 57 -21.01 8.45 6.93
C VAL A 57 -20.11 7.28 6.54
N LEU A 58 -19.65 7.25 5.28
CA LEU A 58 -18.85 6.15 4.74
C LEU A 58 -17.49 6.67 4.29
N ASN A 59 -16.45 6.30 5.02
CA ASN A 59 -15.09 6.43 4.55
C ASN A 59 -14.78 5.32 3.53
N ILE A 60 -15.00 5.61 2.25
CA ILE A 60 -14.71 4.71 1.12
C ILE A 60 -13.21 4.58 0.83
N ARG A 61 -12.42 5.57 1.25
CA ARG A 61 -10.98 5.65 0.98
C ARG A 61 -10.25 5.88 2.29
N PRO A 62 -10.30 4.91 3.20
CA PRO A 62 -9.34 4.96 4.27
C PRO A 62 -7.94 5.01 3.64
N GLU A 63 -7.08 5.90 4.12
CA GLU A 63 -5.77 6.20 3.51
C GLU A 63 -4.89 4.95 3.34
N TYR A 64 -5.23 3.92 4.10
CA TYR A 64 -4.61 2.63 4.13
C TYR A 64 -5.14 1.58 3.11
N GLN A 65 -6.12 1.91 2.27
CA GLN A 65 -6.60 0.97 1.25
C GLN A 65 -5.84 1.05 -0.08
N ARG A 66 -5.95 -0.02 -0.88
CA ARG A 66 -5.33 -0.12 -2.21
C ARG A 66 -5.84 0.96 -3.18
N ARG A 67 -5.06 1.19 -4.23
CA ARG A 67 -5.36 2.14 -5.30
C ARG A 67 -6.48 1.59 -6.22
N LEU A 68 -7.16 2.47 -6.95
CA LEU A 68 -8.23 2.08 -7.87
C LEU A 68 -7.66 1.46 -9.14
N VAL A 69 -7.80 0.15 -9.29
CA VAL A 69 -7.15 -0.63 -10.36
C VAL A 69 -8.13 -1.23 -11.38
N TRP A 70 -9.45 -1.08 -11.18
CA TRP A 70 -10.43 -1.58 -12.15
C TRP A 70 -10.45 -0.75 -13.44
N SER A 71 -10.23 -1.43 -14.56
CA SER A 71 -10.46 -0.89 -15.90
C SER A 71 -11.94 -0.58 -16.15
N THR A 72 -12.22 0.31 -17.11
CA THR A 72 -13.60 0.62 -17.55
C THR A 72 -14.38 -0.62 -17.97
N ALA A 73 -13.71 -1.63 -18.56
CA ALA A 73 -14.34 -2.89 -18.93
C ALA A 73 -14.78 -3.71 -17.70
N GLN A 74 -13.94 -3.78 -16.65
CA GLN A 74 -14.30 -4.44 -15.39
C GLN A 74 -15.46 -3.72 -14.68
N LYS A 75 -15.40 -2.38 -14.64
CA LYS A 75 -16.49 -1.53 -14.13
C LYS A 75 -17.79 -1.79 -14.89
N SER A 76 -17.73 -1.83 -16.23
CA SER A 76 -18.89 -2.08 -17.10
C SER A 76 -19.51 -3.47 -16.86
N ARG A 77 -18.70 -4.51 -16.62
CA ARG A 77 -19.20 -5.85 -16.26
C ARG A 77 -19.97 -5.86 -14.94
N LEU A 78 -19.54 -5.09 -13.94
CA LEU A 78 -20.31 -4.95 -12.69
C LEU A 78 -21.70 -4.37 -12.97
N ILE A 79 -21.76 -3.29 -13.76
CA ILE A 79 -23.04 -2.67 -14.11
C ILE A 79 -23.94 -3.63 -14.91
N GLU A 80 -23.35 -4.42 -15.82
CA GLU A 80 -24.07 -5.47 -16.55
C GLU A 80 -24.67 -6.51 -15.59
N SER A 81 -23.89 -6.99 -14.63
CA SER A 81 -24.36 -7.93 -13.60
C SER A 81 -25.54 -7.37 -12.80
N LEU A 82 -25.45 -6.10 -12.38
CA LEU A 82 -26.52 -5.43 -11.63
C LEU A 82 -27.81 -5.30 -12.45
N LEU A 83 -27.70 -4.97 -13.75
CA LEU A 83 -28.85 -4.90 -14.67
C LEU A 83 -29.50 -6.26 -14.92
N LEU A 84 -28.69 -7.33 -14.95
CA LEU A 84 -29.14 -8.71 -15.15
C LEU A 84 -29.61 -9.37 -13.84
N ASN A 85 -29.51 -8.69 -12.69
CA ASN A 85 -29.75 -9.25 -11.35
C ASN A 85 -28.89 -10.49 -11.05
N ILE A 86 -27.66 -10.52 -11.57
CA ILE A 86 -26.68 -11.53 -11.23
C ILE A 86 -26.15 -11.21 -9.81
N PRO A 87 -26.17 -12.17 -8.87
CA PRO A 87 -25.63 -11.96 -7.53
C PRO A 87 -24.16 -11.52 -7.59
N ILE A 88 -23.87 -10.41 -6.91
CA ILE A 88 -22.50 -9.97 -6.67
C ILE A 88 -22.14 -10.24 -5.20
N PRO A 89 -20.85 -10.40 -4.85
CA PRO A 89 -20.46 -10.52 -3.46
C PRO A 89 -20.98 -9.32 -2.64
N PRO A 90 -21.19 -9.45 -1.33
CA PRO A 90 -21.51 -8.31 -0.48
C PRO A 90 -20.30 -7.38 -0.35
N VAL A 91 -20.55 -6.12 -0.01
CA VAL A 91 -19.53 -5.19 0.47
C VAL A 91 -19.40 -5.33 1.98
N PHE A 92 -18.21 -5.10 2.52
CA PHE A 92 -17.97 -5.20 3.95
C PHE A 92 -17.60 -3.84 4.52
N PHE A 93 -18.27 -3.47 5.59
CA PHE A 93 -18.02 -2.25 6.34
C PHE A 93 -17.61 -2.58 7.77
N TYR A 94 -16.80 -1.72 8.35
CA TYR A 94 -16.46 -1.70 9.76
C TYR A 94 -16.99 -0.42 10.38
N GLU A 95 -17.72 -0.51 11.49
CA GLU A 95 -18.14 0.67 12.23
C GLU A 95 -16.96 1.21 13.05
N SER A 96 -16.34 2.28 12.55
CA SER A 96 -15.14 2.89 13.18
C SER A 96 -15.49 3.77 14.39
N SER A 97 -16.70 4.31 14.40
CA SER A 97 -17.30 5.06 15.50
C SER A 97 -18.82 5.05 15.31
N ALA A 98 -19.61 5.39 16.34
CA ALA A 98 -21.07 5.37 16.26
C ALA A 98 -21.63 5.94 14.94
N ALA A 99 -22.26 5.07 14.15
CA ALA A 99 -22.85 5.36 12.84
C ALA A 99 -21.89 5.90 11.75
N ARG A 100 -20.57 5.70 11.89
CA ARG A 100 -19.58 5.93 10.82
C ARG A 100 -18.93 4.63 10.42
N TYR A 101 -18.84 4.44 9.11
CA TYR A 101 -18.37 3.21 8.50
C TYR A 101 -17.07 3.43 7.73
N GLU A 102 -16.17 2.47 7.82
CA GLU A 102 -15.01 2.33 6.96
C GLU A 102 -15.21 1.14 6.03
N VAL A 103 -14.87 1.29 4.76
CA VAL A 103 -14.89 0.16 3.84
C VAL A 103 -13.79 -0.84 4.24
N MET A 104 -14.16 -2.12 4.34
CA MET A 104 -13.25 -3.25 4.55
C MET A 104 -13.04 -4.03 3.25
N ASP A 105 -14.11 -4.27 2.50
CA ASP A 105 -14.05 -4.86 1.16
C ASP A 105 -15.14 -4.27 0.26
N GLY A 106 -14.88 -4.27 -1.05
CA GLY A 106 -15.82 -3.76 -2.05
C GLY A 106 -15.55 -2.34 -2.54
N GLN A 107 -14.43 -1.74 -2.17
CA GLN A 107 -14.03 -0.40 -2.59
C GLN A 107 -14.17 -0.17 -4.12
N GLN A 108 -13.69 -1.11 -4.95
CA GLN A 108 -13.77 -0.99 -6.41
C GLN A 108 -15.23 -1.01 -6.91
N ARG A 109 -16.10 -1.81 -6.26
CA ARG A 109 -17.52 -1.90 -6.60
C ARG A 109 -18.26 -0.61 -6.24
N LEU A 110 -18.00 -0.08 -5.05
CA LEU A 110 -18.61 1.17 -4.58
C LEU A 110 -18.16 2.37 -5.43
N ASN A 111 -16.86 2.48 -5.74
CA ASN A 111 -16.38 3.53 -6.65
C ASN A 111 -16.94 3.37 -8.07
N CYS A 112 -17.03 2.14 -8.60
CA CYS A 112 -17.67 1.88 -9.89
C CYS A 112 -19.13 2.38 -9.93
N ILE A 113 -19.90 2.12 -8.88
CA ILE A 113 -21.30 2.55 -8.78
C ILE A 113 -21.38 4.08 -8.72
N ARG A 114 -20.57 4.72 -7.85
CA ARG A 114 -20.48 6.17 -7.74
C ARG A 114 -20.17 6.80 -9.11
N GLU A 115 -19.06 6.39 -9.72
CA GLU A 115 -18.57 6.94 -10.99
C GLU A 115 -19.58 6.75 -12.12
N PHE A 116 -20.25 5.59 -12.19
CA PHE A 116 -21.23 5.35 -13.24
C PHE A 116 -22.44 6.27 -13.08
N ILE A 117 -22.97 6.41 -11.86
CA ILE A 117 -24.12 7.27 -11.56
C ILE A 117 -23.81 8.75 -11.79
N ALA A 118 -22.60 9.19 -11.42
CA ALA A 118 -22.10 10.53 -11.72
C ALA A 118 -21.94 10.76 -13.24
N GLY A 119 -21.79 9.68 -14.00
CA GLY A 119 -21.67 9.72 -15.46
C GLY A 119 -20.23 9.82 -15.94
N ASP A 120 -19.25 9.43 -15.12
CA ASP A 120 -17.81 9.61 -15.36
C ASP A 120 -17.27 8.71 -16.48
N PHE A 121 -17.89 7.54 -16.68
CA PHE A 121 -17.55 6.64 -17.78
C PHE A 121 -18.79 6.13 -18.54
N ALA A 122 -18.55 5.72 -19.79
CA ALA A 122 -19.53 5.04 -20.62
C ALA A 122 -19.30 3.52 -20.55
N LEU A 123 -20.38 2.72 -20.62
CA LEU A 123 -20.25 1.27 -20.60
C LEU A 123 -19.46 0.76 -21.81
N THR A 124 -18.60 -0.22 -21.61
CA THR A 124 -17.76 -0.81 -22.65
C THR A 124 -17.59 -2.31 -22.44
N GLY A 125 -17.38 -3.05 -23.54
CA GLY A 125 -17.08 -4.49 -23.47
C GLY A 125 -18.22 -5.37 -22.95
N LEU A 126 -19.47 -4.86 -22.92
CA LEU A 126 -20.65 -5.63 -22.53
C LEU A 126 -20.90 -6.77 -23.52
N GLN A 127 -21.26 -7.95 -22.99
CA GLN A 127 -21.44 -9.16 -23.81
C GLN A 127 -22.91 -9.51 -24.03
N VAL A 128 -23.76 -9.28 -23.03
CA VAL A 128 -25.19 -9.60 -23.06
C VAL A 128 -25.99 -8.36 -23.45
N LEU A 129 -25.74 -7.25 -22.76
CA LEU A 129 -26.41 -5.96 -22.97
C LEU A 129 -25.64 -5.08 -23.96
N LYS A 130 -25.21 -5.67 -25.09
CA LYS A 130 -24.36 -5.00 -26.10
C LYS A 130 -24.85 -3.61 -26.55
N PRO A 131 -26.17 -3.35 -26.74
CA PRO A 131 -26.65 -2.03 -27.14
C PRO A 131 -26.40 -0.92 -26.12
N LEU A 132 -26.04 -1.26 -24.88
CA LEU A 132 -25.69 -0.27 -23.85
C LEU A 132 -24.20 0.16 -23.91
N ASN A 133 -23.37 -0.49 -24.73
CA ASN A 133 -22.01 -0.02 -24.96
C ASN A 133 -22.03 1.42 -25.50
N GLY A 134 -21.19 2.30 -24.94
CA GLY A 134 -21.13 3.72 -25.23
C GLY A 134 -22.12 4.58 -24.44
N ILE A 135 -23.02 3.99 -23.64
CA ILE A 135 -24.01 4.73 -22.86
C ILE A 135 -23.45 5.11 -21.48
N ARG A 136 -23.62 6.38 -21.10
CA ARG A 136 -23.41 6.92 -19.74
C ARG A 136 -24.73 6.92 -18.98
N PHE A 137 -24.70 6.92 -17.64
CA PHE A 137 -25.92 6.90 -16.82
C PHE A 137 -26.93 8.00 -17.18
N SER A 138 -26.46 9.23 -17.43
CA SER A 138 -27.30 10.36 -17.84
C SER A 138 -28.06 10.15 -19.15
N ARG A 139 -27.59 9.22 -20.01
CA ARG A 139 -28.19 8.88 -21.30
C ARG A 139 -28.84 7.50 -21.30
N CYS A 140 -28.97 6.84 -20.14
CA CYS A 140 -29.63 5.55 -20.03
C CYS A 140 -31.10 5.65 -20.46
N PRO A 141 -31.62 4.66 -21.23
CA PRO A 141 -33.04 4.57 -21.49
C PRO A 141 -33.86 4.52 -20.20
N PRO A 142 -35.10 5.05 -20.15
CA PRO A 142 -35.88 5.14 -18.92
C PRO A 142 -36.06 3.81 -18.16
N ARG A 143 -36.20 2.69 -18.90
CA ARG A 143 -36.30 1.36 -18.29
C ARG A 143 -35.00 0.91 -17.63
N ILE A 144 -33.85 1.19 -18.25
CA ILE A 144 -32.52 0.86 -17.72
C ILE A 144 -32.22 1.71 -16.49
N LYS A 145 -32.55 3.00 -16.54
CA LYS A 145 -32.37 3.91 -15.40
C LYS A 145 -33.17 3.43 -14.19
N ARG A 146 -34.46 3.12 -14.35
CA ARG A 146 -35.29 2.54 -13.29
C ARG A 146 -34.77 1.20 -12.77
N ALA A 147 -34.20 0.36 -13.65
CA ALA A 147 -33.63 -0.92 -13.25
C ALA A 147 -32.38 -0.75 -12.36
N LEU A 148 -31.55 0.26 -12.64
CA LEU A 148 -30.40 0.61 -11.80
C LEU A 148 -30.84 1.26 -10.49
N GLU A 149 -31.79 2.19 -10.53
CA GLU A 149 -32.29 2.88 -9.32
C GLU A 149 -32.93 1.92 -8.31
N ARG A 150 -33.57 0.84 -8.77
CA ARG A 150 -34.11 -0.22 -7.90
C ARG A 150 -33.09 -1.28 -7.49
N SER A 151 -31.93 -1.31 -8.14
CA SER A 151 -30.90 -2.30 -7.84
C SER A 151 -30.22 -1.95 -6.51
N SER A 152 -29.78 -2.97 -5.77
CA SER A 152 -29.14 -2.81 -4.47
C SER A 152 -27.90 -3.66 -4.35
N VAL A 153 -26.97 -3.23 -3.51
CA VAL A 153 -25.81 -4.02 -3.09
C VAL A 153 -25.97 -4.41 -1.63
N SER A 154 -25.81 -5.70 -1.34
CA SER A 154 -25.80 -6.21 0.03
C SER A 154 -24.52 -5.79 0.73
N ALA A 155 -24.65 -5.35 1.98
CA ALA A 155 -23.56 -4.95 2.86
C ALA A 155 -23.59 -5.76 4.14
N ILE A 156 -22.42 -6.14 4.62
CA ILE A 156 -22.21 -6.72 5.95
C ILE A 156 -21.42 -5.71 6.76
N ILE A 157 -21.96 -5.30 7.91
CA ILE A 157 -21.40 -4.26 8.78
C ILE A 157 -20.92 -4.94 10.05
N LEU A 158 -19.63 -4.86 10.31
CA LEU A 158 -18.99 -5.34 11.54
C LEU A 158 -19.13 -4.24 12.61
N LEU A 159 -19.71 -4.58 13.76
CA LEU A 159 -20.01 -3.61 14.82
C LEU A 159 -18.88 -3.49 15.85
N LEU A 160 -18.71 -2.27 16.37
CA LEU A 160 -17.68 -1.91 17.36
C LEU A 160 -17.80 -2.72 18.67
N GLU A 161 -19.02 -3.15 19.03
CA GLU A 161 -19.31 -4.00 20.21
C GLU A 161 -18.64 -5.38 20.16
N SER A 162 -17.94 -5.71 19.07
CA SER A 162 -17.04 -6.88 19.03
C SER A 162 -15.76 -6.68 19.87
N ASP A 163 -15.52 -5.48 20.43
CA ASP A 163 -14.45 -5.20 21.39
C ASP A 163 -14.87 -5.68 22.80
N THR A 164 -14.72 -6.98 23.05
CA THR A 164 -14.97 -7.50 24.40
C THR A 164 -13.77 -7.17 25.28
N GLY A 165 -13.90 -6.12 26.10
CA GLY A 165 -12.91 -5.77 27.11
C GLY A 165 -12.53 -6.92 28.05
N ASP A 166 -11.34 -6.77 28.63
CA ASP A 166 -10.82 -7.43 29.84
C ASP A 166 -10.58 -8.95 29.80
N ALA A 167 -9.93 -9.45 28.75
CA ALA A 167 -9.18 -10.70 28.87
C ALA A 167 -7.85 -10.58 28.11
N ALA A 168 -6.73 -10.80 28.81
CA ALA A 168 -5.37 -10.74 28.26
C ALA A 168 -5.10 -11.71 27.10
N ASP A 169 -6.04 -12.63 26.80
CA ASP A 169 -5.95 -13.67 25.78
C ASP A 169 -6.96 -13.53 24.62
N ARG A 170 -7.72 -12.43 24.52
CA ARG A 170 -8.66 -12.22 23.40
C ARG A 170 -8.04 -11.42 22.26
N LEU A 171 -8.30 -11.85 21.02
CA LEU A 171 -7.92 -11.15 19.79
C LEU A 171 -8.31 -9.67 19.90
N SER A 172 -7.34 -8.76 19.70
CA SER A 172 -7.66 -7.33 19.67
C SER A 172 -8.59 -7.03 18.50
N MET A 173 -9.34 -5.91 18.55
CA MET A 173 -10.15 -5.44 17.41
C MET A 173 -9.34 -5.38 16.10
N ARG A 174 -8.04 -5.06 16.20
CA ARG A 174 -7.10 -5.07 15.07
C ARG A 174 -6.87 -6.48 14.53
N ASP A 175 -6.75 -7.49 15.39
CA ASP A 175 -6.60 -8.89 15.00
C ASP A 175 -7.87 -9.44 14.35
N ILE A 176 -9.05 -9.04 14.85
CA ILE A 176 -10.35 -9.39 14.26
C ILE A 176 -10.49 -8.77 12.87
N ARG A 177 -10.16 -7.47 12.74
CA ARG A 177 -10.13 -6.75 11.47
C ARG A 177 -9.23 -7.47 10.48
N ARG A 178 -8.02 -7.87 10.91
CA ARG A 178 -7.06 -8.64 10.12
C ARG A 178 -7.59 -9.99 9.70
N PHE A 179 -8.09 -10.78 10.63
CA PHE A 179 -8.61 -12.11 10.38
C PHE A 179 -9.76 -12.12 9.37
N ILE A 180 -10.70 -11.18 9.51
CA ILE A 180 -11.82 -11.04 8.59
C ILE A 180 -11.30 -10.57 7.22
N PHE A 181 -10.42 -9.56 7.19
CA PHE A 181 -9.85 -9.04 5.95
C PHE A 181 -9.11 -10.12 5.16
N ASP A 182 -8.28 -10.93 5.82
CA ASP A 182 -7.54 -12.03 5.19
C ASP A 182 -8.49 -13.08 4.61
N ARG A 183 -9.56 -13.44 5.33
CA ARG A 183 -10.57 -14.40 4.84
C ARG A 183 -11.40 -13.87 3.68
N LEU A 184 -11.76 -12.58 3.70
CA LEU A 184 -12.55 -11.95 2.64
C LEU A 184 -11.77 -11.74 1.34
N ASN A 185 -10.47 -11.49 1.42
CA ASN A 185 -9.62 -11.23 0.26
C ASN A 185 -9.20 -12.49 -0.53
N THR A 186 -9.82 -13.65 -0.28
CA THR A 186 -9.48 -14.94 -0.91
C THR A 186 -10.10 -15.18 -2.30
N GLY A 187 -11.23 -14.51 -2.63
CA GLY A 187 -12.01 -14.79 -3.85
C GLY A 187 -11.68 -13.95 -5.10
N GLY A 188 -10.81 -12.94 -4.99
CA GLY A 188 -10.50 -11.98 -6.08
C GLY A 188 -9.00 -11.81 -6.34
N LYS A 189 -8.59 -10.72 -7.01
CA LYS A 189 -7.17 -10.35 -7.09
C LYS A 189 -6.68 -10.07 -5.67
N LYS A 190 -5.92 -11.04 -5.13
CA LYS A 190 -5.32 -10.95 -3.79
C LYS A 190 -4.54 -9.66 -3.65
N LEU A 191 -4.68 -9.04 -2.49
CA LEU A 191 -3.86 -7.89 -2.12
C LEU A 191 -2.41 -8.36 -1.97
N ASN A 192 -1.47 -7.52 -2.37
CA ASN A 192 -0.07 -7.78 -2.10
C ASN A 192 0.26 -7.49 -0.63
N ALA A 193 1.43 -7.94 -0.16
CA ALA A 193 1.82 -7.81 1.23
C ALA A 193 1.82 -6.35 1.73
N GLN A 194 2.21 -5.39 0.89
CA GLN A 194 2.21 -3.97 1.28
C GLN A 194 0.80 -3.39 1.35
N GLU A 195 -0.10 -3.77 0.43
CA GLU A 195 -1.52 -3.38 0.50
C GLU A 195 -2.18 -3.91 1.78
N ILE A 196 -1.84 -5.14 2.20
CA ILE A 196 -2.31 -5.72 3.46
C ILE A 196 -1.75 -4.93 4.65
N ARG A 197 -0.43 -4.67 4.68
CA ARG A 197 0.21 -3.86 5.73
C ARG A 197 -0.45 -2.49 5.89
N ASN A 198 -0.69 -1.81 4.77
CA ASN A 198 -1.39 -0.54 4.76
C ASN A 198 -2.74 -0.74 5.46
N ALA A 199 -3.56 -1.66 4.95
CA ALA A 199 -4.94 -1.87 5.39
C ALA A 199 -5.14 -2.22 6.87
N LEU A 200 -4.18 -2.94 7.45
CA LEU A 200 -4.24 -3.41 8.83
C LEU A 200 -3.67 -2.41 9.84
N ASN A 201 -2.96 -1.38 9.38
CA ASN A 201 -2.20 -0.47 10.23
C ASN A 201 -2.55 0.99 9.91
N PRO A 202 -3.81 1.41 10.15
CA PRO A 202 -4.18 2.81 10.06
C PRO A 202 -3.48 3.65 11.14
N GLY A 203 -3.17 4.90 10.84
CA GLY A 203 -2.64 5.86 11.82
C GLY A 203 -1.55 6.79 11.28
N PHE A 204 -1.05 7.66 12.16
CA PHE A 204 -0.10 8.72 11.81
C PHE A 204 1.21 8.20 11.18
N PHE A 205 1.71 7.04 11.62
CA PHE A 205 2.91 6.44 11.01
C PHE A 205 2.66 6.03 9.54
N ASN A 206 1.53 5.40 9.27
CA ASN A 206 1.19 4.99 7.91
C ASN A 206 0.89 6.22 7.01
N GLN A 207 0.26 7.25 7.56
CA GLN A 207 0.10 8.55 6.90
C GLN A 207 1.44 9.20 6.55
N ALA A 208 2.44 9.12 7.44
CA ALA A 208 3.78 9.63 7.16
C ALA A 208 4.43 8.88 5.97
N ILE A 209 4.32 7.55 5.92
CA ILE A 209 4.81 6.73 4.80
C ILE A 209 4.19 7.20 3.48
N ILE A 210 2.86 7.36 3.47
CA ILE A 210 2.10 7.81 2.31
C ILE A 210 2.53 9.23 1.91
N THR A 211 2.62 10.15 2.87
CA THR A 211 3.04 11.55 2.64
C THR A 211 4.43 11.62 2.00
N ILE A 212 5.39 10.86 2.51
CA ILE A 212 6.75 10.79 1.96
C ILE A 212 6.73 10.27 0.52
N SER A 213 5.99 9.18 0.25
CA SER A 213 5.91 8.58 -1.09
C SER A 213 5.33 9.54 -2.15
N ARG A 214 4.59 10.56 -1.69
CA ARG A 214 3.98 11.61 -2.52
C ARG A 214 4.83 12.86 -2.68
N SER A 215 5.92 12.97 -1.91
CA SER A 215 6.78 14.15 -1.96
C SER A 215 7.41 14.29 -3.35
N ARG A 216 7.56 15.54 -3.80
CA ARG A 216 8.11 15.85 -5.14
C ARG A 216 9.44 15.14 -5.39
N LEU A 217 10.36 15.25 -4.43
CA LEU A 217 11.69 14.67 -4.54
C LEU A 217 11.65 13.15 -4.66
N PHE A 218 10.81 12.47 -3.86
CA PHE A 218 10.65 11.02 -3.96
C PHE A 218 10.09 10.62 -5.32
N THR A 219 9.04 11.31 -5.79
CA THR A 219 8.43 10.99 -7.09
C THR A 219 9.40 11.22 -8.26
N GLU A 220 10.26 12.22 -8.17
CA GLU A 220 11.30 12.54 -9.16
C GLU A 220 12.38 11.45 -9.22
N ILE A 221 12.91 11.01 -8.08
CA ILE A 221 13.94 9.96 -8.01
C ILE A 221 13.45 8.64 -8.61
N PHE A 222 12.18 8.28 -8.38
CA PHE A 222 11.60 7.00 -8.77
C PHE A 222 10.70 7.05 -10.01
N ASP A 223 10.78 8.11 -10.82
CA ASP A 223 10.00 8.30 -12.05
C ASP A 223 8.47 8.07 -11.87
N ILE A 224 7.94 8.47 -10.71
CA ILE A 224 6.50 8.46 -10.43
C ILE A 224 5.94 9.81 -10.90
N PRO A 225 4.87 9.84 -11.72
CA PRO A 225 4.25 11.11 -12.11
C PRO A 225 3.83 11.94 -10.87
N ALA A 226 4.25 13.20 -10.81
CA ALA A 226 4.05 14.07 -9.64
C ALA A 226 2.57 14.27 -9.28
N TYR A 227 2.30 14.47 -7.98
CA TYR A 227 0.98 14.80 -7.43
C TYR A 227 0.70 16.29 -7.61
N ILE A 228 0.01 16.63 -8.71
CA ILE A 228 -0.27 18.03 -9.10
C ILE A 228 -1.75 18.38 -8.98
N GLU A 229 -2.60 17.42 -8.61
CA GLU A 229 -4.03 17.61 -8.50
C GLU A 229 -4.40 18.50 -7.30
N THR A 230 -5.45 19.29 -7.43
CA THR A 230 -5.92 20.19 -6.36
C THR A 230 -6.75 19.47 -5.30
N ASP A 231 -7.46 18.41 -5.70
CA ASP A 231 -8.21 17.54 -4.77
C ASP A 231 -7.36 16.30 -4.43
N PRO A 232 -6.99 16.10 -3.15
CA PRO A 232 -6.28 14.90 -2.71
C PRO A 232 -6.98 13.58 -3.04
N ASN A 233 -8.31 13.59 -3.26
CA ASN A 233 -9.04 12.41 -3.70
C ASN A 233 -8.64 11.96 -5.10
N ASP A 234 -8.25 12.89 -5.98
CA ASP A 234 -7.86 12.59 -7.37
C ASP A 234 -6.49 11.90 -7.45
N TYR A 235 -5.71 11.96 -6.35
CA TYR A 235 -4.40 11.34 -6.28
C TYR A 235 -4.40 9.85 -6.61
N TYR A 236 -5.49 9.17 -6.27
CA TYR A 236 -5.69 7.73 -6.44
C TYR A 236 -6.30 7.35 -7.80
N GLU A 237 -6.84 8.32 -8.55
CA GLU A 237 -7.55 8.12 -9.81
C GLU A 237 -6.69 8.45 -11.03
N ASN A 238 -5.52 9.07 -10.84
CA ASN A 238 -4.66 9.49 -11.94
C ASN A 238 -4.23 8.31 -12.84
N PRO A 239 -4.66 8.26 -14.11
CA PRO A 239 -4.43 7.11 -14.98
C PRO A 239 -2.97 7.00 -15.44
N VAL A 240 -2.18 8.08 -15.38
CA VAL A 240 -0.76 8.06 -15.72
C VAL A 240 0.03 7.38 -14.59
N ARG A 241 -0.24 7.74 -13.33
CA ARG A 241 0.37 7.08 -12.17
C ARG A 241 0.00 5.60 -12.08
N GLN A 242 -1.24 5.24 -12.40
CA GLN A 242 -1.68 3.83 -12.41
C GLN A 242 -0.91 2.93 -13.38
N LYS A 243 -0.22 3.50 -14.39
CA LYS A 243 0.67 2.73 -15.29
C LYS A 243 2.07 2.52 -14.72
N ASN A 244 2.48 3.29 -13.72
CA ASN A 244 3.76 3.10 -13.05
C ASN A 244 3.65 1.88 -12.11
N ALA A 245 4.52 0.89 -12.30
CA ALA A 245 4.47 -0.38 -11.56
C ALA A 245 4.65 -0.16 -10.05
N LEU A 246 5.64 0.64 -9.66
CA LEU A 246 5.96 0.98 -8.27
C LEU A 246 4.75 1.63 -7.58
N TYR A 247 4.08 2.55 -8.29
CA TYR A 247 2.85 3.16 -7.81
C TYR A 247 1.72 2.10 -7.72
N SER A 248 1.40 1.40 -8.80
CA SER A 248 0.24 0.50 -8.85
C SER A 248 0.30 -0.64 -7.83
N SER A 249 1.51 -1.07 -7.42
CA SER A 249 1.74 -2.15 -6.45
C SER A 249 1.92 -1.66 -5.00
N MET A 250 1.85 -0.36 -4.73
CA MET A 250 2.27 0.23 -3.44
C MET A 250 3.75 -0.01 -3.10
N GLY A 251 4.58 -0.35 -4.09
CA GLY A 251 6.02 -0.50 -3.91
C GLY A 251 6.70 0.82 -3.49
N ASP A 252 6.11 1.96 -3.84
CA ASP A 252 6.54 3.29 -3.39
C ASP A 252 6.42 3.43 -1.87
N CYS A 253 5.27 3.09 -1.30
CA CYS A 253 5.09 3.03 0.15
C CYS A 253 6.00 1.97 0.78
N GLN A 254 6.22 0.83 0.11
CA GLN A 254 7.11 -0.21 0.60
C GLN A 254 8.57 0.28 0.73
N LEU A 255 9.08 1.04 -0.24
CA LEU A 255 10.43 1.63 -0.18
C LEU A 255 10.58 2.58 1.01
N VAL A 256 9.57 3.41 1.27
CA VAL A 256 9.59 4.29 2.44
C VAL A 256 9.56 3.48 3.73
N LEU A 257 8.71 2.44 3.81
CA LEU A 257 8.64 1.55 4.97
C LEU A 257 9.97 0.81 5.22
N ARG A 258 10.69 0.39 4.16
CA ARG A 258 12.00 -0.26 4.28
C ARG A 258 12.99 0.63 5.03
N TYR A 259 13.05 1.94 4.76
CA TYR A 259 13.88 2.85 5.55
C TYR A 259 13.53 2.79 7.04
N PHE A 260 12.25 2.94 7.39
CA PHE A 260 11.84 2.92 8.80
C PHE A 260 12.06 1.56 9.47
N ALA A 261 11.93 0.47 8.72
CA ALA A 261 12.20 -0.87 9.22
C ALA A 261 13.70 -1.12 9.44
N LEU A 262 14.56 -0.57 8.58
CA LEU A 262 15.99 -0.86 8.58
C LEU A 262 16.84 0.15 9.36
N LYS A 263 16.29 1.33 9.70
CA LYS A 263 17.04 2.33 10.47
C LYS A 263 17.34 1.91 11.92
N GLU A 264 16.60 0.94 12.45
CA GLU A 264 16.79 0.38 13.79
C GLU A 264 17.44 -1.01 13.70
N ASP A 265 18.70 -1.12 14.15
CA ASP A 265 19.49 -2.37 14.05
C ASP A 265 18.81 -3.57 14.73
N SER A 266 18.02 -3.32 15.77
CA SER A 266 17.22 -4.32 16.50
C SER A 266 16.13 -4.95 15.63
N ASN A 267 15.66 -4.25 14.59
CA ASN A 267 14.63 -4.76 13.68
C ASN A 267 15.22 -5.54 12.49
N ILE A 268 16.53 -5.49 12.24
CA ILE A 268 17.18 -6.21 11.13
C ILE A 268 17.36 -7.70 11.50
N ARG A 269 16.28 -8.47 11.49
CA ARG A 269 16.28 -9.91 11.82
C ARG A 269 15.15 -10.65 11.10
N GLY A 270 15.39 -11.89 10.70
CA GLY A 270 14.44 -12.68 9.91
C GLY A 270 14.40 -12.27 8.43
N SER A 271 13.26 -12.48 7.78
CA SER A 271 13.03 -12.11 6.37
C SER A 271 12.63 -10.64 6.24
N MET A 272 12.81 -10.05 5.05
CA MET A 272 12.35 -8.68 4.76
C MET A 272 10.85 -8.51 5.06
N LYS A 273 10.03 -9.53 4.76
CA LYS A 273 8.60 -9.55 5.09
C LYS A 273 8.35 -9.26 6.57
N SER A 274 9.02 -10.02 7.45
CA SER A 274 8.81 -9.90 8.90
C SER A 274 9.39 -8.61 9.48
N MET A 275 10.48 -8.08 8.90
CA MET A 275 10.99 -6.75 9.28
C MET A 275 9.99 -5.64 8.98
N LEU A 276 9.34 -5.69 7.82
CA LEU A 276 8.33 -4.71 7.40
C LEU A 276 7.02 -4.86 8.19
N ASP A 277 6.59 -6.09 8.46
CA ASP A 277 5.40 -6.37 9.28
C ASP A 277 5.58 -5.79 10.69
N ARG A 278 6.72 -6.06 11.34
CA ARG A 278 7.05 -5.49 12.66
C ARG A 278 7.14 -3.97 12.64
N ALA A 279 7.74 -3.39 11.60
CA ALA A 279 7.87 -1.94 11.51
C ALA A 279 6.50 -1.25 11.44
N MET A 280 5.50 -1.86 10.79
CA MET A 280 4.14 -1.33 10.69
C MET A 280 3.35 -1.37 11.99
N GLU A 281 3.79 -2.14 12.99
CA GLU A 281 3.18 -2.16 14.33
C GLU A 281 3.50 -0.89 15.14
N ARG A 282 4.42 -0.05 14.66
CA ARG A 282 4.83 1.18 15.33
C ARG A 282 3.67 2.17 15.43
N GLN A 283 3.38 2.59 16.65
CA GLN A 283 2.50 3.72 16.91
C GLN A 283 3.32 5.00 17.00
N MET A 284 2.76 6.08 16.46
CA MET A 284 3.32 7.43 16.53
C MET A 284 2.18 8.40 16.82
N THR A 285 2.48 9.43 17.60
CA THR A 285 1.69 10.65 17.65
C THR A 285 1.82 11.42 16.33
N GLU A 286 0.90 12.35 16.09
CA GLU A 286 0.97 13.23 14.90
C GLU A 286 2.30 14.02 14.84
N ALA A 287 2.77 14.51 16.00
CA ALA A 287 4.03 15.26 16.09
C ALA A 287 5.25 14.39 15.73
N GLU A 288 5.29 13.14 16.23
CA GLU A 288 6.36 12.20 15.90
C GLU A 288 6.34 11.81 14.42
N ALA A 289 5.14 11.62 13.85
CA ALA A 289 4.98 11.33 12.42
C ALA A 289 5.46 12.49 11.55
N ASN A 290 5.08 13.72 11.88
CA ASN A 290 5.55 14.92 11.18
C ASN A 290 7.08 15.08 11.26
N GLN A 291 7.66 14.81 12.44
CA GLN A 291 9.11 14.82 12.60
C GLN A 291 9.78 13.73 11.76
N ALA A 292 9.22 12.52 11.72
CA ALA A 292 9.71 11.43 10.91
C ALA A 292 9.70 11.74 9.40
N VAL A 293 8.66 12.44 8.91
CA VAL A 293 8.59 12.95 7.52
C VAL A 293 9.72 13.94 7.26
N ASN A 294 9.90 14.93 8.13
CA ASN A 294 10.94 15.95 7.98
C ASN A 294 12.34 15.33 7.97
N ASP A 295 12.59 14.42 8.91
CA ASP A 295 13.86 13.71 9.01
C ASP A 295 14.15 12.92 7.73
N TYR A 296 13.20 12.09 7.29
CA TYR A 296 13.33 11.32 6.06
C TYR A 296 13.66 12.21 4.86
N LEU A 297 12.88 13.28 4.65
CA LEU A 297 13.05 14.16 3.50
C LEU A 297 14.39 14.91 3.54
N ALA A 298 14.90 15.23 4.74
CA ALA A 298 16.23 15.81 4.88
C ALA A 298 17.33 14.83 4.44
N ARG A 299 17.23 13.54 4.81
CA ARG A 299 18.20 12.50 4.38
C ARG A 299 18.13 12.27 2.88
N LEU A 300 16.90 12.20 2.33
CA LEU A 300 16.69 12.02 0.89
C LEU A 300 17.26 13.20 0.09
N SER A 301 16.97 14.43 0.52
CA SER A 301 17.48 15.66 -0.10
C SER A 301 19.01 15.75 -0.03
N PHE A 302 19.60 15.38 1.10
CA PHE A 302 21.06 15.32 1.24
C PHE A 302 21.68 14.36 0.23
N LEU A 303 21.16 13.14 0.13
CA LEU A 303 21.66 12.14 -0.81
C LEU A 303 21.45 12.55 -2.27
N TYR A 304 20.31 13.16 -2.58
CA TYR A 304 20.03 13.70 -3.91
C TYR A 304 21.10 14.73 -4.34
N ASN A 305 21.44 15.68 -3.47
CA ASN A 305 22.47 16.68 -3.75
C ASN A 305 23.88 16.09 -3.76
N LEU A 306 24.15 15.11 -2.87
CA LEU A 306 25.45 14.44 -2.78
C LEU A 306 25.78 13.67 -4.07
N PHE A 307 24.77 13.07 -4.69
CA PHE A 307 24.89 12.27 -5.92
C PHE A 307 24.42 12.99 -7.19
N ASP A 308 24.54 14.33 -7.21
CA ASP A 308 24.30 15.15 -8.41
C ASP A 308 22.94 14.88 -9.06
N GLU A 309 21.88 14.82 -8.25
CA GLU A 309 20.49 14.61 -8.68
C GLU A 309 20.17 13.18 -9.16
N GLU A 310 21.16 12.28 -9.11
CA GLU A 310 21.06 10.91 -9.60
C GLU A 310 21.37 9.84 -8.53
N PRO A 311 20.71 9.88 -7.35
CA PRO A 311 21.01 8.92 -6.30
C PRO A 311 20.54 7.49 -6.64
N PHE A 312 21.15 6.51 -5.99
CA PHE A 312 20.74 5.09 -5.98
C PHE A 312 20.86 4.34 -7.32
N GLN A 313 21.56 4.91 -8.28
CA GLN A 313 21.73 4.31 -9.60
C GLN A 313 22.81 3.24 -9.63
N LEU A 314 22.55 2.18 -10.40
CA LEU A 314 23.58 1.24 -10.85
C LEU A 314 24.29 1.79 -12.08
N LEU A 315 25.48 1.25 -12.37
CA LEU A 315 26.17 1.53 -13.64
C LEU A 315 25.26 1.17 -14.83
N PRO A 316 25.31 1.95 -15.93
CA PRO A 316 24.53 1.65 -17.12
C PRO A 316 24.80 0.24 -17.62
N ASP A 317 23.75 -0.47 -18.04
CA ASP A 317 23.91 -1.78 -18.67
C ASP A 317 24.51 -1.68 -20.10
N GLU A 318 24.72 -2.81 -20.76
CA GLU A 318 25.24 -2.87 -22.14
C GLU A 318 24.40 -2.08 -23.16
N LYS A 319 23.13 -1.77 -22.83
CA LYS A 319 22.21 -0.96 -23.65
C LYS A 319 22.13 0.49 -23.18
N ASN A 320 23.07 0.91 -22.34
CA ASN A 320 23.15 2.23 -21.72
C ASN A 320 21.90 2.59 -20.90
N ARG A 321 21.21 1.58 -20.34
CA ARG A 321 20.04 1.79 -19.48
C ARG A 321 20.48 1.97 -18.04
N VAL A 322 20.00 3.05 -17.44
CA VAL A 322 20.21 3.37 -16.04
C VAL A 322 19.08 2.77 -15.21
N ARG A 323 19.43 2.16 -14.07
CA ARG A 323 18.48 1.48 -13.17
C ARG A 323 18.67 1.99 -11.75
N VAL A 324 17.56 2.11 -11.02
CA VAL A 324 17.56 2.47 -9.60
C VAL A 324 17.48 1.18 -8.78
N SER A 325 18.42 1.01 -7.85
CA SER A 325 18.47 -0.17 -6.97
C SER A 325 17.83 0.13 -5.62
N ALA A 326 16.79 -0.64 -5.25
CA ALA A 326 16.20 -0.57 -3.92
C ALA A 326 17.23 -0.90 -2.82
N ALA A 327 18.20 -1.78 -3.12
CA ALA A 327 19.25 -2.15 -2.17
C ALA A 327 20.25 -1.01 -1.93
N ILE A 328 20.61 -0.24 -2.97
CA ILE A 328 21.43 0.98 -2.80
C ILE A 328 20.63 2.03 -2.03
N TYR A 329 19.35 2.23 -2.38
CA TYR A 329 18.46 3.14 -1.68
C TYR A 329 18.38 2.82 -0.18
N ASP A 330 18.07 1.57 0.19
CA ASP A 330 17.95 1.14 1.59
C ASP A 330 19.24 1.44 2.36
N ALA A 331 20.37 0.97 1.82
CA ALA A 331 21.66 1.07 2.47
C ALA A 331 22.13 2.52 2.60
N SER A 332 21.93 3.33 1.56
CA SER A 332 22.31 4.75 1.56
C SER A 332 21.47 5.54 2.55
N MET A 333 20.15 5.36 2.53
CA MET A 333 19.22 6.07 3.42
C MET A 333 19.49 5.74 4.89
N VAL A 334 19.75 4.47 5.22
CA VAL A 334 20.06 4.06 6.59
C VAL A 334 21.45 4.52 7.03
N ALA A 335 22.47 4.37 6.17
CA ALA A 335 23.82 4.79 6.50
C ALA A 335 23.91 6.31 6.73
N ILE A 336 23.24 7.12 5.90
CA ILE A 336 23.23 8.58 6.13
C ILE A 336 22.44 8.97 7.38
N ASP A 337 21.41 8.21 7.75
CA ASP A 337 20.65 8.46 8.98
C ASP A 337 21.51 8.23 10.21
N LYS A 338 22.29 7.13 10.23
CA LYS A 338 23.27 6.84 11.29
C LYS A 338 24.38 7.88 11.36
N LEU A 339 24.81 8.38 10.20
CA LEU A 339 25.89 9.35 10.06
C LEU A 339 25.40 10.81 10.02
N TRP A 340 24.14 11.08 10.37
CA TRP A 340 23.52 12.39 10.17
C TRP A 340 24.24 13.53 10.91
N HIS A 341 24.82 13.24 12.07
CA HIS A 341 25.62 14.18 12.84
C HIS A 341 26.91 14.61 12.11
N SER A 342 27.45 13.75 11.23
CA SER A 342 28.69 13.96 10.46
C SER A 342 28.46 14.46 9.04
N ARG A 343 27.20 14.75 8.64
CA ARG A 343 26.81 15.08 7.26
C ARG A 343 27.60 16.22 6.62
N ALA A 344 27.96 17.26 7.38
CA ALA A 344 28.75 18.38 6.87
C ALA A 344 30.15 17.95 6.41
N GLY A 345 30.76 17.00 7.13
CA GLY A 345 32.04 16.40 6.72
C GLY A 345 31.92 15.50 5.50
N ILE A 346 30.80 14.79 5.36
CA ILE A 346 30.50 13.96 4.18
C ILE A 346 30.33 14.86 2.95
N GLU A 347 29.56 15.95 3.08
CA GLU A 347 29.32 16.94 2.03
C GLU A 347 30.62 17.64 1.59
N HIS A 348 31.44 18.06 2.55
CA HIS A 348 32.76 18.65 2.26
C HIS A 348 33.67 17.69 1.46
N ASN A 349 33.56 16.39 1.73
CA ASN A 349 34.33 15.33 1.05
C ASN A 349 33.58 14.68 -0.12
N LYS A 350 32.56 15.35 -0.69
CA LYS A 350 31.76 14.83 -1.81
C LYS A 350 32.59 14.18 -2.95
N PRO A 351 33.70 14.77 -3.45
CA PRO A 351 34.49 14.15 -4.51
C PRO A 351 35.03 12.76 -4.14
N VAL A 352 35.46 12.57 -2.88
CA VAL A 352 35.99 11.30 -2.38
C VAL A 352 34.86 10.28 -2.22
N VAL A 353 33.69 10.71 -1.74
CA VAL A 353 32.50 9.86 -1.62
C VAL A 353 32.05 9.35 -2.98
N LEU A 354 31.98 10.22 -4.00
CA LEU A 354 31.64 9.84 -5.37
C LEU A 354 32.63 8.83 -5.96
N GLN A 355 33.93 9.05 -5.73
CA GLN A 355 34.98 8.12 -6.17
C GLN A 355 34.81 6.74 -5.52
N ARG A 356 34.54 6.69 -4.21
CA ARG A 356 34.33 5.41 -3.51
C ARG A 356 33.06 4.69 -3.96
N MET A 357 31.99 5.43 -4.24
CA MET A 357 30.77 4.87 -4.80
C MET A 357 31.03 4.23 -6.17
N GLN A 358 31.80 4.91 -7.04
CA GLN A 358 32.20 4.36 -8.34
C GLN A 358 33.05 3.09 -8.21
N THR A 359 34.00 3.08 -7.26
CA THR A 359 34.80 1.88 -6.96
C THR A 359 33.93 0.73 -6.49
N ALA A 360 32.99 0.96 -5.56
CA ALA A 360 32.08 -0.06 -5.05
C ALA A 360 31.17 -0.63 -6.16
N LEU A 361 30.67 0.23 -7.06
CA LEU A 361 29.85 -0.21 -8.20
C LEU A 361 30.65 -0.99 -9.26
N SER A 362 31.97 -0.78 -9.34
CA SER A 362 32.85 -1.45 -10.30
C SER A 362 33.42 -2.78 -9.77
N SER A 363 33.32 -3.02 -8.47
CA SER A 363 33.77 -4.24 -7.78
C SER A 363 32.70 -5.34 -7.93
N PRO A 364 33.01 -6.52 -8.50
CA PRO A 364 32.03 -7.59 -8.68
C PRO A 364 31.36 -8.05 -7.37
N ASP A 365 32.13 -8.16 -6.29
CA ASP A 365 31.66 -8.61 -4.98
C ASP A 365 30.72 -7.58 -4.32
N ASP A 366 31.09 -6.30 -4.40
CA ASP A 366 30.27 -5.20 -3.87
C ASP A 366 29.02 -4.98 -4.75
N LEU A 367 29.12 -5.17 -6.07
CA LEU A 367 27.98 -5.08 -6.99
C LEU A 367 26.93 -6.15 -6.70
N ILE A 368 27.31 -7.40 -6.40
CA ILE A 368 26.38 -8.45 -5.97
C ILE A 368 25.64 -8.00 -4.69
N THR A 369 26.39 -7.41 -3.77
CA THR A 369 25.85 -6.86 -2.52
C THR A 369 24.85 -5.72 -2.79
N LEU A 370 25.19 -4.78 -3.67
CA LEU A 370 24.40 -3.58 -4.00
C LEU A 370 23.23 -3.82 -4.98
N THR A 371 23.23 -4.94 -5.73
CA THR A 371 22.14 -5.32 -6.64
C THR A 371 21.02 -6.09 -5.94
N GLY A 372 21.26 -6.56 -4.71
CA GLY A 372 20.22 -7.08 -3.85
C GLY A 372 19.93 -8.58 -3.98
N GLN A 373 20.87 -9.37 -4.50
CA GLN A 373 20.69 -10.83 -4.64
C GLN A 373 20.52 -11.58 -3.29
N GLY A 374 20.75 -10.92 -2.15
CA GLY A 374 20.43 -11.42 -0.81
C GLY A 374 19.41 -10.55 -0.05
N ASN A 375 18.34 -11.17 0.43
CA ASN A 375 17.32 -10.56 1.30
C ASN A 375 17.44 -10.99 2.78
N THR A 376 18.55 -11.63 3.17
CA THR A 376 18.80 -12.02 4.55
C THR A 376 19.16 -10.80 5.40
N ALA A 377 18.90 -10.89 6.70
CA ALA A 377 19.28 -9.85 7.66
C ALA A 377 20.79 -9.54 7.62
N GLN A 378 21.64 -10.55 7.37
CA GLN A 378 23.09 -10.35 7.23
C GLN A 378 23.41 -9.56 5.96
N ALA A 379 22.85 -9.94 4.80
CA ALA A 379 23.06 -9.22 3.56
C ALA A 379 22.60 -7.75 3.63
N VAL A 380 21.52 -7.47 4.37
CA VAL A 380 21.09 -6.09 4.66
C VAL A 380 22.15 -5.33 5.46
N ARG A 381 22.70 -5.93 6.53
CA ARG A 381 23.76 -5.30 7.33
C ARG A 381 25.02 -5.05 6.52
N ASP A 382 25.45 -6.02 5.71
CA ASP A 382 26.65 -5.91 4.90
C ASP A 382 26.55 -4.76 3.89
N ARG A 383 25.37 -4.58 3.27
CA ARG A 383 25.09 -3.42 2.41
C ARG A 383 25.17 -2.09 3.16
N ILE A 384 24.55 -2.00 4.34
CA ILE A 384 24.56 -0.77 5.16
C ILE A 384 26.01 -0.44 5.54
N ASN A 385 26.77 -1.42 6.01
CA ASN A 385 28.19 -1.27 6.37
C ASN A 385 29.04 -0.84 5.18
N LEU A 386 28.76 -1.37 3.98
CA LEU A 386 29.42 -0.93 2.74
C LEU A 386 29.14 0.56 2.48
N MET A 387 27.88 1.00 2.56
CA MET A 387 27.52 2.41 2.36
C MET A 387 28.08 3.33 3.45
N GLU A 388 28.14 2.89 4.71
CA GLU A 388 28.81 3.63 5.78
C GLU A 388 30.28 3.88 5.43
N ARG A 389 31.02 2.87 4.94
CA ARG A 389 32.41 3.01 4.47
C ARG A 389 32.55 3.92 3.24
N VAL A 390 31.55 3.96 2.37
CA VAL A 390 31.53 4.90 1.24
C VAL A 390 31.45 6.34 1.75
N PHE A 391 30.62 6.59 2.77
CA PHE A 391 30.40 7.92 3.33
C PHE A 391 31.48 8.39 4.32
N THR A 392 32.11 7.50 5.08
CA THR A 392 33.11 7.89 6.09
C THR A 392 34.53 7.82 5.54
N PRO A 393 35.43 8.76 5.90
CA PRO A 393 36.85 8.60 5.63
C PRO A 393 37.39 7.33 6.32
N ALA A 394 38.23 6.58 5.60
CA ALA A 394 38.90 5.38 6.11
C ALA A 394 39.86 5.72 7.26
#